data_AF-A0A6P0YHE9-F1
#
_entry.id   AF-A0A6P0YHE9-F1
#
_cell.length_a   1.000
_cell.length_b   1.000
_cell.length_c   1.000
_cell.angle_alpha   90.00
_cell.angle_beta   90.00
_cell.angle_gamma   90.00
#
_symmetry.space_group_name_H-M   'P 1'
#
loop_
_entity.id
_entity.type
_entity.pdbx_description
1 polymer ?
#
loop_
_entity_poly.entity_id
_entity_poly.type
_entity_poly.pdbx_seq_one_letter_code
_entity_poly.pdbx_strand_id
1 'polypeptide(L)'
;MKCVKCETDNNLKERTEAGGRCKNCNHPFAFDPKAGSKFTDIFFNNSIQTISSENTLFCTPKQFWYFLEKRLLNKNNINPLGCSVYIVLFLGIFTSIISGSLELFTIPLFRVFKTLINLGTGISLSVIFLGLLLFFIWGSQFNQYQPKVRRNFARYIQISGGLLLISSIVLFFKFSDVTTTEFILFILGIGLGIFLIYFGTRQLNIQHKIPQSLQFKQSEITQWLRRWEEINGEVKNFLPPSKEMSQPMQINSEVTAYSFDRVIVCDTAEIAQFLIANNFHFEHNCAVLSIDGYPQNIFSTVMQMLKQNPDLKVYAFHSATPRGVTMINELRNSPNWFAGNNLIIYDLGLLPRHVFASKNMWILKSDDSAEKGRKIPAEVKQTLSKDELEWLEAGFYVELESFSPRKLLQVVSQGIAKTQSDSFG
;
A
#
# COMPACT_ATOMS: atom_id res chain seq x y z
N MET A 1 -3.71 12.76 -27.56
CA MET A 1 -2.47 12.39 -26.85
C MET A 1 -1.49 13.52 -27.05
N LYS A 2 -1.00 14.12 -25.98
CA LYS A 2 -0.06 15.24 -26.04
C LYS A 2 1.37 14.71 -26.16
N CYS A 3 2.18 15.34 -27.01
CA CYS A 3 3.57 14.96 -27.24
C CYS A 3 4.46 15.41 -26.07
N VAL A 4 5.34 14.53 -25.60
CA VAL A 4 6.25 14.84 -24.48
C VAL A 4 7.35 15.84 -24.83
N LYS A 5 7.68 15.97 -26.13
CA LYS A 5 8.76 16.85 -26.60
C LYS A 5 8.30 18.26 -26.93
N CYS A 6 7.17 18.41 -27.64
CA CYS A 6 6.69 19.71 -28.13
C CYS A 6 5.31 20.10 -27.60
N GLU A 7 4.76 19.31 -26.67
CA GLU A 7 3.47 19.60 -26.03
C GLU A 7 2.26 19.71 -26.96
N THR A 8 2.40 19.36 -28.23
CA THR A 8 1.31 19.42 -29.19
C THR A 8 0.32 18.28 -28.93
N ASP A 9 -0.98 18.57 -28.98
CA ASP A 9 -2.04 17.57 -28.95
C ASP A 9 -2.20 16.87 -30.30
N ASN A 10 -2.20 15.54 -30.27
CA ASN A 10 -2.35 14.68 -31.43
C ASN A 10 -3.55 13.75 -31.23
N ASN A 11 -4.56 13.82 -32.09
CA ASN A 11 -5.69 12.90 -32.07
C ASN A 11 -5.29 11.53 -32.67
N LEU A 12 -6.20 10.54 -32.71
CA LEU A 12 -5.85 9.21 -33.21
C LEU A 12 -5.52 9.23 -34.72
N LYS A 13 -6.35 9.89 -35.53
CA LYS A 13 -6.19 9.98 -36.98
C LYS A 13 -4.83 10.59 -37.36
N GLU A 14 -4.47 11.72 -36.75
CA GLU A 14 -3.20 12.42 -36.99
C GLU A 14 -1.98 11.55 -36.69
N ARG A 15 -2.05 10.71 -35.64
CA ARG A 15 -0.94 9.82 -35.27
C ARG A 15 -0.84 8.63 -36.22
N THR A 16 -1.98 8.08 -36.67
CA THR A 16 -2.00 7.01 -37.65
C THR A 16 -1.44 7.49 -39.00
N GLU A 17 -1.84 8.69 -39.45
CA GLU A 17 -1.32 9.31 -40.67
C GLU A 17 0.18 9.62 -40.58
N ALA A 18 0.67 10.03 -39.40
CA ALA A 18 2.09 10.28 -39.14
C ALA A 18 2.89 9.01 -38.75
N GLY A 19 2.33 7.81 -38.88
CA GLY A 19 3.04 6.55 -38.60
C GLY A 19 3.47 6.38 -37.13
N GLY A 20 2.63 6.82 -36.18
CA GLY A 20 2.92 6.76 -34.74
C GLY A 20 3.81 7.89 -34.23
N ARG A 21 3.89 9.01 -34.96
CA ARG A 21 4.70 10.18 -34.61
C ARG A 21 3.85 11.42 -34.36
N CYS A 22 4.43 12.43 -33.73
CA CYS A 22 3.78 13.71 -33.53
C CYS A 22 3.67 14.49 -34.84
N LYS A 23 2.49 15.04 -35.15
CA LYS A 23 2.21 15.84 -36.35
C LYS A 23 3.05 17.12 -36.48
N ASN A 24 3.56 17.64 -35.36
CA ASN A 24 4.30 18.90 -35.33
C ASN A 24 5.82 18.69 -35.33
N CYS A 25 6.34 17.88 -34.40
CA CYS A 25 7.79 17.69 -34.23
C CYS A 25 8.33 16.36 -34.74
N ASN A 26 7.47 15.50 -35.32
CA ASN A 26 7.78 14.17 -35.82
C ASN A 26 8.41 13.20 -34.77
N HIS A 27 8.32 13.54 -33.49
CA HIS A 27 8.78 12.70 -32.38
C HIS A 27 7.96 11.41 -32.29
N PRO A 28 8.57 10.23 -32.25
CA PRO A 28 7.84 8.97 -32.14
C PRO A 28 7.21 8.82 -30.75
N PHE A 29 6.02 8.23 -30.70
CA PHE A 29 5.36 7.90 -29.43
C PHE A 29 5.84 6.52 -28.92
N ALA A 30 6.27 6.45 -27.66
CA ALA A 30 6.70 5.20 -27.05
C ALA A 30 5.50 4.31 -26.66
N PHE A 31 4.40 4.89 -26.23
CA PHE A 31 3.22 4.21 -25.73
C PHE A 31 1.95 4.80 -26.33
N ASP A 32 1.14 3.95 -26.94
CA ASP A 32 -0.17 4.30 -27.49
C ASP A 32 -1.24 3.31 -27.00
N PRO A 33 -2.22 3.77 -26.20
CA PRO A 33 -3.30 2.92 -25.75
C PRO A 33 -4.16 2.31 -26.84
N LYS A 34 -4.33 3.01 -27.97
CA LYS A 34 -5.10 2.51 -29.11
C LYS A 34 -4.32 1.46 -29.93
N ALA A 35 -3.00 1.41 -29.76
CA ALA A 35 -2.13 0.37 -30.31
C ALA A 35 -1.79 -0.73 -29.29
N GLY A 36 -2.51 -0.80 -28.15
CA GLY A 36 -2.39 -1.88 -27.16
C GLY A 36 -1.54 -1.57 -25.92
N SER A 37 -0.99 -0.36 -25.78
CA SER A 37 -0.31 0.04 -24.53
C SER A 37 -1.33 0.30 -23.40
N LYS A 38 -0.94 0.20 -22.13
CA LYS A 38 -1.87 0.49 -21.03
C LYS A 38 -2.00 1.97 -20.68
N PHE A 39 -1.05 2.78 -21.14
CA PHE A 39 -0.93 4.20 -20.80
C PHE A 39 -0.27 4.98 -21.95
N THR A 40 -0.17 6.30 -21.78
CA THR A 40 0.41 7.23 -22.75
C THR A 40 1.81 7.67 -22.33
N ASP A 41 2.57 8.23 -23.27
CA ASP A 41 3.90 8.82 -23.00
C ASP A 41 3.89 9.83 -21.86
N ILE A 42 2.93 10.76 -21.83
CA ILE A 42 2.83 11.74 -20.75
C ILE A 42 2.59 11.07 -19.40
N PHE A 43 1.77 10.03 -19.35
CA PHE A 43 1.56 9.31 -18.10
C PHE A 43 2.86 8.68 -17.60
N PHE A 44 3.63 8.08 -18.50
CA PHE A 44 4.90 7.45 -18.15
C PHE A 44 5.96 8.49 -17.75
N ASN A 45 6.11 9.57 -18.53
CA ASN A 45 6.98 10.70 -18.22
C ASN A 45 6.69 11.29 -16.83
N ASN A 46 5.42 11.60 -16.58
CA ASN A 46 5.01 12.15 -15.29
C ASN A 46 5.24 11.14 -14.17
N SER A 47 5.18 9.84 -14.44
CA SER A 47 5.47 8.81 -13.45
C SER A 47 6.94 8.77 -13.08
N ILE A 48 7.84 8.87 -14.07
CA ILE A 48 9.29 9.01 -13.87
C ILE A 48 9.62 10.27 -13.06
N GLN A 49 9.07 11.42 -13.47
CA GLN A 49 9.30 12.70 -12.77
C GLN A 49 8.77 12.67 -11.34
N THR A 50 7.56 12.12 -11.12
CA THR A 50 6.96 12.07 -9.78
C THR A 50 7.78 11.18 -8.83
N ILE A 51 8.21 9.99 -9.26
CA ILE A 51 8.91 9.07 -8.35
C ILE A 51 10.31 9.58 -7.99
N SER A 52 10.99 10.22 -8.95
CA SER A 52 12.33 10.80 -8.77
C SER A 52 12.31 12.20 -8.14
N SER A 53 11.12 12.70 -7.74
CA SER A 53 10.94 14.06 -7.21
C SER A 53 11.57 15.12 -8.12
N GLU A 54 11.14 15.16 -9.38
CA GLU A 54 11.67 16.05 -10.42
C GLU A 54 13.18 15.86 -10.65
N ASN A 55 13.60 14.60 -10.79
CA ASN A 55 14.98 14.20 -11.04
C ASN A 55 16.00 14.49 -9.93
N THR A 56 15.55 14.68 -8.68
CA THR A 56 16.43 14.96 -7.54
C THR A 56 16.80 13.72 -6.73
N LEU A 57 15.98 12.67 -6.79
CA LEU A 57 16.18 11.44 -6.03
C LEU A 57 16.37 10.24 -6.96
N PHE A 58 17.31 9.37 -6.58
CA PHE A 58 17.48 8.06 -7.18
C PHE A 58 16.43 7.08 -6.64
N CYS A 59 15.96 6.17 -7.48
CA CYS A 59 15.01 5.14 -7.10
C CYS A 59 15.39 3.76 -7.65
N THR A 60 14.97 2.70 -6.97
CA THR A 60 15.17 1.34 -7.47
C THR A 60 14.11 1.00 -8.54
N PRO A 61 14.42 0.09 -9.49
CA PRO A 61 13.44 -0.37 -10.47
C PRO A 61 12.18 -0.97 -9.80
N LYS A 62 12.36 -1.61 -8.64
CA LYS A 62 11.27 -2.21 -7.86
C LYS A 62 10.37 -1.15 -7.21
N GLN A 63 10.93 -0.04 -6.72
CA GLN A 63 10.15 1.11 -6.25
C GLN A 63 9.27 1.66 -7.36
N PHE A 64 9.82 1.78 -8.57
CA PHE A 64 9.05 2.25 -9.72
C PHE A 64 7.96 1.29 -10.15
N TRP A 65 8.22 -0.01 -10.09
CA TRP A 65 7.20 -1.02 -10.32
C TRP A 65 6.02 -0.88 -9.34
N TYR A 66 6.28 -0.80 -8.03
CA TYR A 66 5.23 -0.56 -7.04
C TYR A 66 4.47 0.75 -7.28
N PHE A 67 5.19 1.81 -7.67
CA PHE A 67 4.59 3.11 -7.95
C PHE A 67 3.67 3.07 -9.16
N LEU A 68 4.11 2.45 -10.27
CA LEU A 68 3.31 2.30 -11.49
C LEU A 68 2.07 1.43 -11.26
N GLU A 69 2.21 0.30 -10.56
CA GLU A 69 1.10 -0.57 -10.14
C GLU A 69 0.02 0.23 -9.40
N LYS A 70 0.43 0.96 -8.36
CA LYS A 70 -0.47 1.83 -7.58
C LYS A 70 -1.18 2.85 -8.45
N ARG A 71 -0.45 3.51 -9.35
CA ARG A 71 -0.97 4.58 -10.20
C ARG A 71 -1.94 4.05 -11.26
N LEU A 72 -1.67 2.89 -11.84
CA LEU A 72 -2.54 2.25 -12.84
C LEU A 72 -3.81 1.69 -12.21
N LEU A 73 -3.72 1.08 -11.02
CA LEU A 73 -4.89 0.60 -10.28
C LEU A 73 -5.81 1.76 -9.83
N ASN A 74 -5.24 2.92 -9.50
CA ASN A 74 -6.02 4.10 -9.10
C ASN A 74 -6.90 4.65 -10.24
N LYS A 75 -6.54 4.38 -11.51
CA LYS A 75 -7.31 4.80 -12.68
C LYS A 75 -8.62 4.02 -12.84
N ASN A 76 -8.65 2.79 -12.32
CA ASN A 76 -9.84 1.94 -12.29
C ASN A 76 -10.65 2.12 -10.99
N ASN A 77 -10.50 3.24 -10.28
CA ASN A 77 -11.24 3.49 -9.05
C ASN A 77 -12.74 3.42 -9.30
N ILE A 78 -13.32 2.28 -8.95
CA ILE A 78 -14.70 2.19 -8.56
C ILE A 78 -14.78 3.06 -7.31
N ASN A 79 -15.26 4.29 -7.48
CA ASN A 79 -15.75 5.05 -6.35
C ASN A 79 -17.02 4.31 -5.91
N PRO A 80 -17.01 3.56 -4.79
CA PRO A 80 -18.27 3.15 -4.20
C PRO A 80 -19.15 4.40 -4.06
N LEU A 81 -20.43 4.30 -4.44
CA LEU A 81 -21.38 5.40 -4.40
C LEU A 81 -21.08 6.31 -3.19
N GLY A 82 -20.88 7.61 -3.44
CA GLY A 82 -20.53 8.54 -2.37
C GLY A 82 -21.51 8.40 -1.21
N CYS A 83 -21.04 8.52 0.04
CA CYS A 83 -21.86 8.33 1.24
C CYS A 83 -23.21 9.04 1.16
N SER A 84 -23.25 10.23 0.58
CA SER A 84 -24.49 10.99 0.34
C SER A 84 -25.50 10.25 -0.52
N VAL A 85 -25.09 9.69 -1.67
CA VAL A 85 -26.00 8.97 -2.57
C VAL A 85 -26.51 7.68 -1.93
N TYR A 86 -25.64 6.96 -1.20
CA TYR A 86 -26.04 5.75 -0.48
C TYR A 86 -27.02 6.05 0.65
N ILE A 87 -26.78 7.10 1.45
CA ILE A 87 -27.67 7.54 2.52
C ILE A 87 -29.03 7.96 1.93
N VAL A 88 -29.05 8.68 0.81
CA VAL A 88 -30.30 9.06 0.13
C VAL A 88 -31.10 7.84 -0.31
N LEU A 89 -30.44 6.83 -0.89
CA LEU A 89 -31.11 5.58 -1.26
C LEU A 89 -31.73 4.89 -0.04
N PHE A 90 -30.98 4.78 1.07
CA PHE A 90 -31.47 4.21 2.33
C PHE A 90 -32.65 4.99 2.91
N LEU A 91 -32.55 6.32 2.97
CA LEU A 91 -33.62 7.20 3.46
C LEU A 91 -34.87 7.08 2.59
N GLY A 92 -34.74 6.90 1.27
CA GLY A 92 -35.86 6.63 0.38
C GLY A 92 -36.63 5.34 0.72
N ILE A 93 -35.91 4.29 1.13
CA ILE A 93 -36.54 3.05 1.63
C ILE A 93 -37.29 3.33 2.93
N PHE A 94 -36.63 4.00 3.85
CA PHE A 94 -37.17 4.29 5.17
C PHE A 94 -38.44 5.18 5.11
N THR A 95 -38.43 6.22 4.27
CA THR A 95 -39.60 7.07 4.06
C THR A 95 -40.73 6.34 3.34
N SER A 96 -40.44 5.40 2.41
CA SER A 96 -41.49 4.58 1.77
C SER A 96 -42.22 3.69 2.80
N ILE A 97 -41.49 3.09 3.74
CA ILE A 97 -42.04 2.25 4.82
C ILE A 97 -42.84 3.10 5.82
N ILE A 98 -42.33 4.29 6.18
CA ILE A 98 -43.00 5.20 7.12
C ILE A 98 -44.24 5.88 6.52
N SER A 99 -44.18 6.31 5.26
CA SER A 99 -45.26 7.08 4.60
C SER A 99 -46.48 6.21 4.25
N GLY A 100 -46.31 4.89 4.18
CA GLY A 100 -47.40 3.94 4.05
C GLY A 100 -48.39 3.92 5.22
N SER A 101 -48.06 4.54 6.38
CA SER A 101 -48.90 4.48 7.58
C SER A 101 -49.64 5.78 7.93
N LEU A 102 -49.61 6.82 7.07
CA LEU A 102 -50.30 8.09 7.32
C LEU A 102 -51.57 8.18 6.46
N GLU A 103 -52.67 7.62 6.97
CA GLU A 103 -54.00 7.68 6.33
C GLU A 103 -54.85 8.81 6.91
N LEU A 104 -54.88 9.96 6.24
CA LEU A 104 -55.91 10.98 6.42
C LEU A 104 -56.58 11.24 5.07
N PHE A 105 -57.85 10.84 4.95
CA PHE A 105 -58.79 11.22 3.88
C PHE A 105 -58.46 10.84 2.43
N THR A 106 -58.50 9.55 2.08
CA THR A 106 -58.55 9.13 0.67
C THR A 106 -59.67 8.13 0.38
N ILE A 107 -60.24 8.22 -0.83
CA ILE A 107 -61.30 7.35 -1.36
C ILE A 107 -60.81 5.88 -1.39
N PRO A 108 -61.62 4.87 -1.03
CA PRO A 108 -61.19 3.47 -0.88
C PRO A 108 -60.46 2.87 -2.10
N LEU A 109 -60.85 3.21 -3.33
CA LEU A 109 -60.16 2.78 -4.55
C LEU A 109 -58.71 3.32 -4.62
N PHE A 110 -58.52 4.57 -4.20
CA PHE A 110 -57.22 5.25 -4.20
C PHE A 110 -56.30 4.72 -3.09
N ARG A 111 -56.87 4.21 -1.99
CA ARG A 111 -56.10 3.53 -0.92
C ARG A 111 -55.46 2.25 -1.42
N VAL A 112 -56.23 1.36 -2.06
CA VAL A 112 -55.70 0.09 -2.56
C VAL A 112 -54.56 0.32 -3.57
N PHE A 113 -54.74 1.26 -4.50
CA PHE A 113 -53.71 1.59 -5.49
C PHE A 113 -52.44 2.17 -4.86
N LYS A 114 -52.58 3.09 -3.89
CA LYS A 114 -51.45 3.69 -3.17
C LYS A 114 -50.68 2.67 -2.31
N THR A 115 -51.40 1.75 -1.64
CA THR A 115 -50.79 0.68 -0.85
C THR A 115 -50.02 -0.30 -1.73
N LEU A 116 -50.55 -0.66 -2.90
CA LEU A 116 -49.84 -1.52 -3.87
C LEU A 116 -48.57 -0.84 -4.42
N ILE A 117 -48.63 0.46 -4.73
CA ILE A 117 -47.44 1.23 -5.16
C ILE A 117 -46.39 1.30 -4.05
N ASN A 118 -46.79 1.61 -2.82
CA ASN A 118 -45.88 1.70 -1.68
C ASN A 118 -45.24 0.35 -1.34
N LEU A 119 -46.01 -0.75 -1.43
CA LEU A 119 -45.48 -2.09 -1.22
C LEU A 119 -44.51 -2.49 -2.33
N GLY A 120 -44.85 -2.26 -3.60
CA GLY A 120 -43.99 -2.54 -4.74
C GLY A 120 -42.69 -1.73 -4.72
N THR A 121 -42.77 -0.45 -4.37
CA THR A 121 -41.59 0.43 -4.22
C THR A 121 -40.72 0.01 -3.04
N GLY A 122 -41.31 -0.31 -1.88
CA GLY A 122 -40.60 -0.78 -0.69
C GLY A 122 -39.84 -2.11 -0.93
N ILE A 123 -40.49 -3.08 -1.60
CA ILE A 123 -39.83 -4.36 -1.96
C ILE A 123 -38.68 -4.10 -2.94
N SER A 124 -38.92 -3.32 -4.00
CA SER A 124 -37.90 -3.02 -5.01
C SER A 124 -36.66 -2.34 -4.40
N LEU A 125 -36.88 -1.35 -3.54
CA LEU A 125 -35.81 -0.66 -2.83
C LEU A 125 -35.05 -1.58 -1.86
N SER A 126 -35.76 -2.48 -1.16
CA SER A 126 -35.15 -3.45 -0.25
C SER A 126 -34.25 -4.44 -0.99
N VAL A 127 -34.66 -4.92 -2.17
CA VAL A 127 -33.84 -5.77 -3.03
C VAL A 127 -32.58 -5.04 -3.49
N ILE A 128 -32.71 -3.77 -3.90
CA ILE A 128 -31.57 -2.92 -4.28
C ILE A 128 -30.60 -2.75 -3.10
N PHE A 129 -31.11 -2.47 -1.90
CA PHE A 129 -30.28 -2.33 -0.70
C PHE A 129 -29.52 -3.61 -0.35
N LEU A 130 -30.18 -4.76 -0.42
CA LEU A 130 -29.52 -6.05 -0.21
C LEU A 130 -28.43 -6.31 -1.25
N GLY A 131 -28.72 -6.03 -2.53
CA GLY A 131 -27.72 -6.13 -3.60
C GLY A 131 -26.50 -5.23 -3.37
N LEU A 132 -26.72 -3.99 -2.93
CA LEU A 132 -25.64 -3.06 -2.56
C LEU A 132 -24.83 -3.55 -1.35
N LEU A 133 -25.49 -4.10 -0.33
CA LEU A 133 -24.83 -4.64 0.86
C LEU A 133 -23.94 -5.83 0.48
N LEU A 134 -24.45 -6.76 -0.33
CA LEU A 134 -23.66 -7.88 -0.85
C LEU A 134 -22.48 -7.39 -1.70
N PHE A 135 -22.68 -6.38 -2.54
CA PHE A 135 -21.62 -5.75 -3.31
C PHE A 135 -20.54 -5.12 -2.40
N PHE A 136 -20.93 -4.48 -1.29
CA PHE A 136 -19.98 -3.93 -0.32
C PHE A 136 -19.21 -5.01 0.43
N ILE A 137 -19.87 -6.11 0.82
CA ILE A 137 -19.19 -7.27 1.42
C ILE A 137 -18.14 -7.80 0.45
N TRP A 138 -18.54 -8.09 -0.78
CA TRP A 138 -17.63 -8.58 -1.82
C TRP A 138 -16.48 -7.60 -2.09
N GLY A 139 -16.79 -6.32 -2.27
CA GLY A 139 -15.80 -5.27 -2.51
C GLY A 139 -14.83 -5.04 -1.35
N SER A 140 -15.23 -5.31 -0.10
CA SER A 140 -14.34 -5.21 1.07
C SER A 140 -13.23 -6.28 1.10
N GLN A 141 -13.40 -7.36 0.33
CA GLN A 141 -12.50 -8.51 0.28
C GLN A 141 -11.77 -8.67 -1.06
N PHE A 142 -12.18 -7.93 -2.08
CA PHE A 142 -11.66 -8.10 -3.44
C PHE A 142 -10.19 -7.65 -3.56
N ASN A 143 -9.28 -8.59 -3.75
CA ASN A 143 -7.82 -8.39 -3.68
C ASN A 143 -7.26 -7.39 -4.71
N GLN A 144 -7.93 -7.21 -5.85
CA GLN A 144 -7.52 -6.26 -6.90
C GLN A 144 -7.81 -4.81 -6.53
N TYR A 145 -8.69 -4.57 -5.54
CA TYR A 145 -8.95 -3.22 -5.05
C TYR A 145 -7.85 -2.75 -4.11
N GLN A 146 -7.54 -1.45 -4.18
CA GLN A 146 -6.62 -0.83 -3.26
C GLN A 146 -7.10 -0.95 -1.80
N PRO A 147 -6.19 -1.03 -0.81
CA PRO A 147 -6.55 -1.07 0.60
C PRO A 147 -7.56 0.01 1.01
N LYS A 148 -7.37 1.24 0.51
CA LYS A 148 -8.26 2.38 0.81
C LYS A 148 -9.69 2.13 0.32
N VAL A 149 -9.86 1.55 -0.86
CA VAL A 149 -11.16 1.26 -1.48
C VAL A 149 -11.88 0.14 -0.71
N ARG A 150 -11.20 -0.96 -0.41
CA ARG A 150 -11.74 -2.08 0.39
C ARG A 150 -12.22 -1.63 1.76
N ARG A 151 -11.48 -0.72 2.39
CA ARG A 151 -11.86 -0.15 3.67
C ARG A 151 -13.07 0.77 3.59
N ASN A 152 -13.23 1.50 2.51
CA ASN A 152 -14.45 2.27 2.29
C ASN A 152 -15.65 1.33 2.20
N PHE A 153 -15.55 0.23 1.44
CA PHE A 153 -16.57 -0.82 1.42
C PHE A 153 -16.90 -1.37 2.82
N ALA A 154 -15.89 -1.70 3.62
CA ALA A 154 -16.10 -2.16 5.00
C ALA A 154 -16.79 -1.11 5.88
N ARG A 155 -16.47 0.19 5.70
CA ARG A 155 -17.16 1.29 6.38
C ARG A 155 -18.60 1.45 5.94
N TYR A 156 -18.90 1.27 4.65
CA TYR A 156 -20.28 1.29 4.19
C TYR A 156 -21.11 0.22 4.88
N ILE A 157 -20.57 -0.99 5.09
CA ILE A 157 -21.26 -2.05 5.86
C ILE A 157 -21.55 -1.58 7.31
N GLN A 158 -20.59 -0.92 7.97
CA GLN A 158 -20.81 -0.36 9.31
C GLN A 158 -21.89 0.73 9.31
N ILE A 159 -21.86 1.62 8.31
CA ILE A 159 -22.87 2.67 8.13
C ILE A 159 -24.25 2.06 7.90
N SER A 160 -24.36 1.02 7.05
CA SER A 160 -25.61 0.28 6.84
C SER A 160 -26.16 -0.29 8.14
N GLY A 161 -25.29 -0.87 8.98
CA GLY A 161 -25.67 -1.38 10.29
C GLY A 161 -26.17 -0.28 11.23
N GLY A 162 -25.45 0.84 11.33
CA GLY A 162 -25.86 1.99 12.14
C GLY A 162 -27.18 2.61 11.69
N LEU A 163 -27.38 2.75 10.38
CA LEU A 163 -28.62 3.23 9.80
C LEU A 163 -29.80 2.29 10.10
N LEU A 164 -29.60 0.97 9.98
CA LEU A 164 -30.61 -0.01 10.34
C LEU A 164 -30.98 0.06 11.83
N LEU A 165 -30.01 0.23 12.73
CA LEU A 165 -30.30 0.41 14.16
C LEU A 165 -31.19 1.63 14.42
N ILE A 166 -30.81 2.79 13.86
CA ILE A 166 -31.58 4.02 14.02
C ILE A 166 -32.99 3.84 13.45
N SER A 167 -33.11 3.26 12.26
CA SER A 167 -34.40 3.00 11.62
C SER A 167 -35.29 2.07 12.45
N SER A 168 -34.75 0.99 13.00
CA SER A 168 -35.50 0.06 13.86
C SER A 168 -35.99 0.74 15.14
N ILE A 169 -35.16 1.58 15.78
CA ILE A 169 -35.53 2.34 16.98
C ILE A 169 -36.66 3.34 16.66
N VAL A 170 -36.52 4.12 15.59
CA VAL A 170 -37.53 5.12 15.20
C VAL A 170 -38.86 4.46 14.84
N LEU A 171 -38.83 3.32 14.14
CA LEU A 171 -40.05 2.57 13.82
C LEU A 171 -40.74 2.05 15.07
N PHE A 172 -39.98 1.52 16.04
CA PHE A 172 -40.53 1.02 17.29
C PHE A 172 -41.29 2.09 18.09
N PHE A 173 -40.75 3.30 18.20
CA PHE A 173 -41.40 4.41 18.92
C PHE A 173 -42.57 5.07 18.17
N LYS A 174 -42.77 4.75 16.88
CA LYS A 174 -43.85 5.33 16.09
C LYS A 174 -45.21 4.69 16.39
N PHE A 175 -45.24 3.42 16.78
CA PHE A 175 -46.47 2.68 17.02
C PHE A 175 -46.89 2.83 18.49
N SER A 176 -48.10 3.36 18.71
CA SER A 176 -48.65 3.55 20.07
C SER A 176 -49.04 2.24 20.74
N ASP A 177 -49.40 1.21 19.95
CA ASP A 177 -49.66 -0.16 20.39
C ASP A 177 -48.69 -1.10 19.67
N VAL A 178 -47.83 -1.79 20.42
CA VAL A 178 -46.82 -2.69 19.85
C VAL A 178 -47.42 -4.09 19.72
N THR A 179 -47.59 -4.55 18.48
CA THR A 179 -47.96 -5.94 18.20
C THR A 179 -46.77 -6.89 18.37
N THR A 180 -47.03 -8.19 18.61
CA THR A 180 -45.97 -9.22 18.67
C THR A 180 -45.09 -9.22 17.42
N THR A 181 -45.68 -8.98 16.24
CA THR A 181 -44.96 -8.92 14.97
C THR A 181 -44.00 -7.74 14.90
N GLU A 182 -44.43 -6.54 15.30
CA GLU A 182 -43.58 -5.34 15.31
C GLU A 182 -42.44 -5.47 16.31
N PHE A 183 -42.70 -6.09 17.47
CA PHE A 183 -41.66 -6.40 18.45
C PHE A 183 -40.62 -7.37 17.89
N ILE A 184 -41.04 -8.44 17.20
CA ILE A 184 -40.12 -9.38 16.54
C ILE A 184 -39.28 -8.67 15.47
N LEU A 185 -39.90 -7.84 14.62
CA LEU A 185 -39.19 -7.08 13.59
C LEU A 185 -38.18 -6.09 14.18
N PHE A 186 -38.51 -5.45 15.31
CA PHE A 186 -37.60 -4.59 16.04
C PHE A 186 -36.36 -5.37 16.51
N ILE A 187 -36.55 -6.51 17.18
CA ILE A 187 -35.44 -7.35 17.68
C ILE A 187 -34.56 -7.84 16.51
N LEU A 188 -35.16 -8.30 15.41
CA LEU A 188 -34.43 -8.72 14.22
C LEU A 188 -33.64 -7.56 13.60
N GLY A 189 -34.24 -6.37 13.51
CA GLY A 189 -33.58 -5.17 12.99
C GLY A 189 -32.38 -4.73 13.83
N ILE A 190 -32.52 -4.73 15.16
CA ILE A 190 -31.43 -4.45 16.09
C ILE A 190 -30.31 -5.50 15.96
N GLY A 191 -30.68 -6.78 15.98
CA GLY A 191 -29.72 -7.88 15.84
C GLY A 191 -28.93 -7.80 14.54
N LEU A 192 -29.61 -7.56 13.42
CA LEU A 192 -28.97 -7.40 12.11
C LEU A 192 -28.07 -6.14 12.06
N GLY A 193 -28.53 -5.01 12.62
CA GLY A 193 -27.74 -3.78 12.67
C GLY A 193 -26.43 -3.95 13.46
N ILE A 194 -26.49 -4.58 14.64
CA ILE A 194 -25.30 -4.92 15.44
C ILE A 194 -24.38 -5.86 14.67
N PHE A 195 -24.95 -6.91 14.05
CA PHE A 195 -24.20 -7.87 13.26
C PHE A 195 -23.42 -7.19 12.11
N LEU A 196 -24.04 -6.27 11.38
CA LEU A 196 -23.39 -5.53 10.29
C LEU A 196 -22.28 -4.61 10.79
N ILE A 197 -22.48 -3.92 11.92
CA ILE A 197 -21.41 -3.11 12.55
C ILE A 197 -20.23 -3.99 12.96
N TYR A 198 -20.50 -5.11 13.63
CA TYR A 198 -19.48 -6.09 13.99
C TYR A 198 -18.75 -6.62 12.75
N PHE A 199 -19.49 -7.03 11.72
CA PHE A 199 -18.91 -7.56 10.49
C PHE A 199 -18.06 -6.53 9.76
N GLY A 200 -18.54 -5.30 9.59
CA GLY A 200 -17.77 -4.21 9.00
C GLY A 200 -16.50 -3.88 9.80
N THR A 201 -16.57 -3.93 11.14
CA THR A 201 -15.40 -3.76 12.02
C THR A 201 -14.39 -4.89 11.83
N ARG A 202 -14.87 -6.14 11.78
CA ARG A 202 -14.03 -7.30 11.48
C ARG A 202 -13.37 -7.17 10.11
N GLN A 203 -14.11 -6.74 9.07
CA GLN A 203 -13.58 -6.52 7.73
C GLN A 203 -12.48 -5.45 7.70
N LEU A 204 -12.59 -4.39 8.51
CA LEU A 204 -11.54 -3.39 8.65
C LEU A 204 -10.29 -3.95 9.33
N ASN A 205 -10.46 -4.81 10.33
CA ASN A 205 -9.35 -5.38 11.09
C ASN A 205 -8.58 -6.43 10.28
N ILE A 206 -9.24 -7.21 9.43
CA ILE A 206 -8.56 -8.27 8.64
C ILE A 206 -7.90 -7.77 7.35
N GLN A 207 -7.91 -6.46 7.06
CA GLN A 207 -7.34 -5.94 5.80
C GLN A 207 -5.86 -6.28 5.62
N HIS A 208 -5.11 -6.44 6.71
CA HIS A 208 -3.71 -6.84 6.68
C HIS A 208 -3.49 -8.30 6.25
N LYS A 209 -4.56 -9.11 6.21
CA LYS A 209 -4.56 -10.51 5.75
C LYS A 209 -5.02 -10.65 4.29
N ILE A 210 -5.27 -9.53 3.59
CA ILE A 210 -5.72 -9.51 2.19
C ILE A 210 -4.58 -9.01 1.32
N PRO A 211 -3.87 -9.91 0.62
CA PRO A 211 -2.73 -9.53 -0.19
C PRO A 211 -3.19 -8.82 -1.46
N GLN A 212 -2.38 -7.89 -1.97
CA GLN A 212 -2.56 -7.32 -3.29
C GLN A 212 -1.99 -8.28 -4.34
N SER A 213 -2.67 -8.36 -5.48
CA SER A 213 -2.12 -8.97 -6.68
C SER A 213 -1.35 -7.90 -7.46
N LEU A 214 -0.11 -8.21 -7.80
CA LEU A 214 0.65 -7.44 -8.78
C LEU A 214 0.14 -7.87 -10.16
N GLN A 215 -0.37 -6.92 -10.93
CA GLN A 215 -0.91 -7.20 -12.27
C GLN A 215 0.20 -7.35 -13.30
N PHE A 216 1.36 -6.75 -13.04
CA PHE A 216 2.50 -6.67 -13.93
C PHE A 216 3.68 -7.40 -13.32
N LYS A 217 4.42 -8.09 -14.17
CA LYS A 217 5.73 -8.62 -13.80
C LYS A 217 6.76 -7.49 -13.82
N GLN A 218 7.75 -7.59 -12.95
CA GLN A 218 8.87 -6.64 -12.92
C GLN A 218 9.59 -6.55 -14.29
N SER A 219 9.67 -7.66 -15.04
CA SER A 219 10.24 -7.69 -16.39
C SER A 219 9.48 -6.82 -17.40
N GLU A 220 8.16 -6.71 -17.27
CA GLU A 220 7.35 -5.84 -18.14
C GLU A 220 7.68 -4.36 -17.89
N ILE A 221 7.90 -3.97 -16.63
CA ILE A 221 8.31 -2.61 -16.28
C ILE A 221 9.67 -2.28 -16.88
N THR A 222 10.63 -3.20 -16.77
CA THR A 222 11.95 -3.03 -17.37
C THR A 222 11.87 -2.89 -18.89
N GLN A 223 10.99 -3.65 -19.55
CA GLN A 223 10.76 -3.52 -20.99
C GLN A 223 10.16 -2.16 -21.36
N TRP A 224 9.21 -1.66 -20.56
CA TRP A 224 8.64 -0.32 -20.77
C TRP A 224 9.69 0.77 -20.56
N LEU A 225 10.52 0.68 -19.53
CA LEU A 225 11.61 1.63 -19.30
C LEU A 225 12.59 1.65 -20.47
N ARG A 226 13.02 0.48 -20.95
CA ARG A 226 13.91 0.39 -22.12
C ARG A 226 13.29 1.03 -23.37
N ARG A 227 12.03 0.71 -23.67
CA ARG A 227 11.31 1.29 -24.82
C ARG A 227 11.19 2.82 -24.72
N TRP A 228 11.00 3.31 -23.50
CA TRP A 228 10.98 4.75 -23.23
C TRP A 228 12.35 5.39 -23.51
N GLU A 229 13.42 4.77 -23.03
CA GLU A 229 14.79 5.26 -23.18
C GLU A 229 15.27 5.27 -24.63
N GLU A 230 14.91 4.26 -25.42
CA GLU A 230 15.19 4.18 -26.86
C GLU A 230 14.66 5.40 -27.64
N ILE A 231 13.56 5.99 -27.17
CA ILE A 231 12.87 7.10 -27.85
C ILE A 231 13.19 8.46 -27.22
N ASN A 232 13.27 8.53 -25.88
CA ASN A 232 13.34 9.79 -25.14
C ASN A 232 14.70 10.03 -24.46
N GLY A 233 15.63 9.08 -24.56
CA GLY A 233 16.94 9.14 -23.89
C GLY A 233 16.96 8.46 -22.52
N GLU A 234 18.17 8.21 -22.02
CA GLU A 234 18.44 7.49 -20.77
C GLU A 234 17.84 8.18 -19.54
N VAL A 235 17.24 7.40 -18.65
CA VAL A 235 16.70 7.92 -17.38
C VAL A 235 17.72 7.75 -16.25
N LYS A 236 18.47 8.81 -15.97
CA LYS A 236 19.63 8.78 -15.05
C LYS A 236 19.33 8.43 -13.58
N ASN A 237 18.09 8.62 -13.12
CA ASN A 237 17.72 8.48 -11.71
C ASN A 237 17.23 7.07 -11.31
N PHE A 238 17.38 6.11 -12.21
CA PHE A 238 17.07 4.70 -11.94
C PHE A 238 18.33 3.94 -11.63
N LEU A 239 18.34 3.28 -10.47
CA LEU A 239 19.48 2.48 -10.08
C LEU A 239 19.55 1.20 -10.91
N PRO A 240 20.73 0.79 -11.36
CA PRO A 240 20.90 -0.52 -11.96
C PRO A 240 20.63 -1.60 -10.90
N PRO A 241 20.34 -2.85 -11.31
CA PRO A 241 20.37 -3.98 -10.38
C PRO A 241 21.69 -4.00 -9.62
N SER A 242 21.65 -4.32 -8.33
CA SER A 242 22.86 -4.45 -7.54
C SER A 242 23.74 -5.53 -8.19
N LYS A 243 24.94 -5.15 -8.66
CA LYS A 243 25.90 -6.09 -9.22
C LYS A 243 26.85 -6.51 -8.09
N GLU A 244 27.15 -7.80 -8.01
CA GLU A 244 28.35 -8.28 -7.33
C GLU A 244 29.56 -7.70 -8.06
N MET A 245 30.09 -6.58 -7.57
CA MET A 245 31.32 -6.00 -8.11
C MET A 245 32.49 -6.85 -7.62
N SER A 246 32.85 -7.84 -8.45
CA SER A 246 33.89 -8.83 -8.17
C SER A 246 35.31 -8.25 -8.20
N GLN A 247 35.49 -7.02 -8.68
CA GLN A 247 36.80 -6.36 -8.72
C GLN A 247 36.91 -5.30 -7.63
N PRO A 248 37.98 -5.33 -6.81
CA PRO A 248 38.26 -4.27 -5.86
C PRO A 248 38.52 -2.97 -6.63
N MET A 249 37.53 -2.09 -6.67
CA MET A 249 37.72 -0.70 -7.10
C MET A 249 38.71 -0.06 -6.13
N GLN A 250 39.69 0.68 -6.66
CA GLN A 250 40.66 1.43 -5.86
C GLN A 250 39.89 2.25 -4.80
N ILE A 251 40.09 1.92 -3.52
CA ILE A 251 39.42 2.57 -2.41
C ILE A 251 39.79 4.05 -2.50
N ASN A 252 38.80 4.93 -2.74
CA ASN A 252 39.03 6.37 -2.67
C ASN A 252 39.57 6.67 -1.26
N SER A 253 40.75 7.26 -1.18
CA SER A 253 41.49 7.56 0.07
C SER A 253 40.69 8.41 1.05
N GLU A 254 39.59 9.03 0.61
CA GLU A 254 38.61 9.70 1.47
C GLU A 254 37.86 8.73 2.40
N VAL A 255 37.50 7.51 1.96
CA VAL A 255 36.75 6.53 2.79
C VAL A 255 37.56 6.10 4.02
N THR A 256 38.89 6.04 3.91
CA THR A 256 39.79 5.76 5.04
C THR A 256 39.99 6.92 5.99
N ALA A 257 39.59 8.15 5.61
CA ALA A 257 39.68 9.33 6.47
C ALA A 257 38.40 9.56 7.30
N TYR A 258 37.29 8.88 6.98
CA TYR A 258 36.04 9.00 7.72
C TYR A 258 35.97 8.02 8.89
N SER A 259 35.93 8.57 10.11
CA SER A 259 35.45 7.82 11.28
C SER A 259 33.93 7.73 11.20
N PHE A 260 33.39 6.51 11.15
CA PHE A 260 31.95 6.30 11.21
C PHE A 260 31.52 6.09 12.66
N ASP A 261 30.72 7.02 13.19
CA ASP A 261 30.09 6.86 14.51
C ASP A 261 28.85 5.97 14.44
N ARG A 262 28.38 5.69 13.22
CA ARG A 262 27.10 5.07 12.92
C ARG A 262 27.22 4.13 11.73
N VAL A 263 26.45 3.06 11.77
CA VAL A 263 26.24 2.18 10.61
C VAL A 263 24.76 1.86 10.43
N ILE A 264 24.30 1.93 9.20
CA ILE A 264 23.01 1.40 8.78
C ILE A 264 23.27 0.11 8.02
N VAL A 265 22.66 -0.97 8.48
CA VAL A 265 22.66 -2.24 7.78
C VAL A 265 21.28 -2.47 7.19
N CYS A 266 21.20 -2.78 5.90
CA CYS A 266 19.98 -3.06 5.16
C CYS A 266 19.79 -4.56 4.90
N ASP A 267 18.54 -5.02 4.78
CA ASP A 267 18.25 -6.43 4.45
C ASP A 267 18.58 -6.82 3.00
N THR A 268 18.70 -5.83 2.11
CA THR A 268 18.94 -6.00 0.67
C THR A 268 20.00 -5.03 0.17
N ALA A 269 20.74 -5.45 -0.87
CA ALA A 269 21.73 -4.60 -1.52
C ALA A 269 21.09 -3.42 -2.27
N GLU A 270 19.89 -3.60 -2.81
CA GLU A 270 19.13 -2.56 -3.51
C GLU A 270 18.79 -1.38 -2.60
N ILE A 271 18.39 -1.64 -1.36
CA ILE A 271 18.09 -0.57 -0.38
C ILE A 271 19.38 0.10 0.09
N ALA A 272 20.46 -0.64 0.31
CA ALA A 272 21.77 -0.07 0.65
C ALA A 272 22.28 0.85 -0.49
N GLN A 273 22.25 0.36 -1.73
CA GLN A 273 22.60 1.15 -2.92
C GLN A 273 21.71 2.38 -3.06
N PHE A 274 20.41 2.26 -2.78
CA PHE A 274 19.47 3.37 -2.77
C PHE A 274 19.87 4.48 -1.78
N LEU A 275 20.23 4.11 -0.55
CA LEU A 275 20.68 5.09 0.45
C LEU A 275 22.02 5.73 0.04
N ILE A 276 22.95 4.95 -0.51
CA ILE A 276 24.24 5.46 -0.99
C ILE A 276 24.05 6.44 -2.13
N ALA A 277 23.26 6.09 -3.15
CA ALA A 277 23.03 6.92 -4.33
C ALA A 277 22.31 8.24 -3.99
N ASN A 278 21.51 8.26 -2.93
CA ASN A 278 20.88 9.48 -2.42
C ASN A 278 21.73 10.18 -1.35
N ASN A 279 23.06 9.96 -1.32
CA ASN A 279 24.03 10.61 -0.43
C ASN A 279 23.73 10.49 1.07
N PHE A 280 22.91 9.52 1.49
CA PHE A 280 22.48 9.40 2.87
C PHE A 280 23.66 9.21 3.84
N HIS A 281 24.64 8.41 3.42
CA HIS A 281 25.87 8.14 4.17
C HIS A 281 26.69 9.40 4.48
N PHE A 282 26.73 10.36 3.56
CA PHE A 282 27.39 11.65 3.77
C PHE A 282 26.55 12.57 4.66
N GLU A 283 25.24 12.70 4.40
CA GLU A 283 24.37 13.60 5.17
C GLU A 283 24.25 13.22 6.65
N HIS A 284 24.36 11.92 6.96
CA HIS A 284 24.20 11.40 8.32
C HIS A 284 25.50 10.90 8.96
N ASN A 285 26.66 11.09 8.32
CA ASN A 285 27.97 10.59 8.78
C ASN A 285 27.90 9.12 9.22
N CYS A 286 27.38 8.26 8.34
CA CYS A 286 27.18 6.84 8.66
C CYS A 286 27.65 5.93 7.52
N ALA A 287 28.19 4.78 7.88
CA ALA A 287 28.40 3.69 6.93
C ALA A 287 27.03 3.10 6.53
N VAL A 288 26.89 2.69 5.26
CA VAL A 288 25.69 2.01 4.76
C VAL A 288 26.11 0.68 4.16
N LEU A 289 25.60 -0.42 4.70
CA LEU A 289 25.91 -1.78 4.28
C LEU A 289 24.63 -2.59 4.07
N SER A 290 24.68 -3.68 3.30
CA SER A 290 23.65 -4.73 3.37
C SER A 290 24.11 -5.89 4.24
N ILE A 291 23.16 -6.69 4.72
CA ILE A 291 23.44 -7.90 5.52
C ILE A 291 24.28 -8.93 4.75
N ASP A 292 24.21 -8.91 3.42
CA ASP A 292 25.01 -9.73 2.49
C ASP A 292 26.41 -9.15 2.21
N GLY A 293 26.75 -8.02 2.84
CA GLY A 293 28.05 -7.37 2.72
C GLY A 293 28.20 -6.47 1.49
N TYR A 294 27.10 -5.96 0.93
CA TYR A 294 27.19 -4.87 -0.05
C TYR A 294 27.55 -3.54 0.64
N PRO A 295 28.41 -2.67 0.07
CA PRO A 295 29.23 -2.91 -1.12
C PRO A 295 30.41 -3.84 -0.81
N GLN A 296 30.56 -4.92 -1.58
CA GLN A 296 31.51 -6.01 -1.30
C GLN A 296 32.98 -5.55 -1.33
N ASN A 297 33.31 -4.61 -2.20
CA ASN A 297 34.67 -4.12 -2.43
C ASN A 297 35.27 -3.37 -1.24
N ILE A 298 34.44 -2.75 -0.38
CA ILE A 298 34.88 -2.01 0.80
C ILE A 298 34.44 -2.67 2.11
N PHE A 299 33.69 -3.77 2.04
CA PHE A 299 33.02 -4.37 3.19
C PHE A 299 34.00 -4.72 4.32
N SER A 300 35.08 -5.44 4.01
CA SER A 300 36.07 -5.87 5.01
C SER A 300 36.76 -4.68 5.68
N THR A 301 37.15 -3.67 4.90
CA THR A 301 37.79 -2.45 5.39
C THR A 301 36.86 -1.65 6.30
N VAL A 302 35.62 -1.41 5.86
CA VAL A 302 34.61 -0.69 6.66
C VAL A 302 34.29 -1.47 7.93
N MET A 303 34.12 -2.80 7.85
CA MET A 303 33.80 -3.62 9.01
C MET A 303 34.92 -3.64 10.06
N GLN A 304 36.19 -3.61 9.63
CA GLN A 304 37.32 -3.47 10.54
C GLN A 304 37.28 -2.14 11.30
N MET A 305 37.00 -1.03 10.63
CA MET A 305 36.85 0.29 11.26
C MET A 305 35.67 0.32 12.23
N LEU A 306 34.53 -0.22 11.82
CA LEU A 306 33.32 -0.27 12.65
C LEU A 306 33.54 -1.08 13.94
N LYS A 307 34.21 -2.24 13.85
CA LYS A 307 34.51 -3.09 15.02
C LYS A 307 35.47 -2.44 16.03
N GLN A 308 36.28 -1.48 15.58
CA GLN A 308 37.20 -0.75 16.45
C GLN A 308 36.52 0.39 17.23
N ASN A 309 35.29 0.78 16.84
CA ASN A 309 34.56 1.86 17.50
C ASN A 309 33.66 1.29 18.63
N PRO A 310 34.01 1.48 19.92
CA PRO A 310 33.21 0.99 21.04
C PRO A 310 31.86 1.72 21.18
N ASP A 311 31.76 2.94 20.67
CA ASP A 311 30.57 3.80 20.77
C ASP A 311 29.69 3.73 19.50
N LEU A 312 29.95 2.75 18.62
CA LEU A 312 29.23 2.60 17.36
C LEU A 312 27.73 2.38 17.58
N LYS A 313 26.91 3.25 16.97
CA LYS A 313 25.46 3.03 16.89
C LYS A 313 25.12 2.23 15.63
N VAL A 314 24.51 1.07 15.82
CA VAL A 314 24.10 0.17 14.73
C VAL A 314 22.60 0.32 14.50
N TYR A 315 22.20 0.59 13.26
CA TYR A 315 20.80 0.70 12.84
C TYR A 315 20.46 -0.40 11.84
N ALA A 316 19.49 -1.25 12.15
CA ALA A 316 18.95 -2.23 11.20
C ALA A 316 17.79 -1.60 10.41
N PHE A 317 17.83 -1.68 9.09
CA PHE A 317 16.78 -1.14 8.22
C PHE A 317 16.30 -2.20 7.22
N HIS A 318 15.15 -2.79 7.50
CA HIS A 318 14.67 -3.95 6.76
C HIS A 318 13.18 -3.91 6.44
N SER A 319 12.77 -4.77 5.52
CA SER A 319 11.38 -5.03 5.17
C SER A 319 10.66 -5.87 6.22
N ALA A 320 9.32 -5.86 6.21
CA ALA A 320 8.51 -6.79 7.01
C ALA A 320 8.46 -8.15 6.31
N THR A 321 9.59 -8.84 6.33
CA THR A 321 9.81 -10.17 5.75
C THR A 321 10.42 -11.08 6.82
N PRO A 322 10.34 -12.43 6.67
CA PRO A 322 11.03 -13.36 7.57
C PRO A 322 12.53 -13.07 7.70
N ARG A 323 13.17 -12.67 6.59
CA ARG A 323 14.57 -12.26 6.57
C ARG A 323 14.78 -10.98 7.38
N GLY A 324 13.98 -9.96 7.15
CA GLY A 324 14.09 -8.68 7.84
C GLY A 324 13.94 -8.82 9.35
N VAL A 325 12.91 -9.53 9.83
CA VAL A 325 12.71 -9.72 11.29
C VAL A 325 13.82 -10.55 11.94
N THR A 326 14.56 -11.35 11.17
CA THR A 326 15.69 -12.16 11.67
C THR A 326 17.00 -11.38 11.68
N MET A 327 17.07 -10.25 10.97
CA MET A 327 18.28 -9.48 10.73
C MET A 327 18.99 -9.02 12.01
N ILE A 328 18.23 -8.58 13.02
CA ILE A 328 18.83 -8.15 14.30
C ILE A 328 19.53 -9.31 15.00
N ASN A 329 18.93 -10.49 14.96
CA ASN A 329 19.52 -11.70 15.52
C ASN A 329 20.79 -12.11 14.75
N GLU A 330 20.79 -11.98 13.41
CA GLU A 330 21.97 -12.21 12.59
C GLU A 330 23.10 -11.23 12.92
N LEU A 331 22.79 -9.93 13.04
CA LEU A 331 23.77 -8.90 13.40
C LEU A 331 24.43 -9.14 14.76
N ARG A 332 23.65 -9.64 15.74
CA ARG A 332 24.13 -9.94 17.10
C ARG A 332 24.97 -11.21 17.19
N ASN A 333 24.67 -12.21 16.38
CA ASN A 333 25.23 -13.56 16.57
C ASN A 333 26.23 -13.97 15.48
N SER A 334 26.28 -13.26 14.35
CA SER A 334 27.20 -13.60 13.26
C SER A 334 28.63 -13.08 13.52
N PRO A 335 29.67 -13.94 13.42
CA PRO A 335 31.07 -13.52 13.54
C PRO A 335 31.50 -12.46 12.52
N ASN A 336 30.87 -12.47 11.35
CA ASN A 336 31.13 -11.49 10.29
C ASN A 336 30.56 -10.11 10.62
N TRP A 337 29.64 -10.04 11.59
CA TRP A 337 29.03 -8.81 12.10
C TRP A 337 29.50 -8.55 13.53
N PHE A 338 28.60 -8.30 14.47
CA PHE A 338 28.93 -7.76 15.80
C PHE A 338 28.88 -8.81 16.91
N ALA A 339 29.05 -10.09 16.57
CA ALA A 339 29.09 -11.16 17.57
C ALA A 339 30.20 -10.92 18.61
N GLY A 340 29.84 -11.05 19.89
CA GLY A 340 30.74 -10.83 21.02
C GLY A 340 30.88 -9.36 21.44
N ASN A 341 30.31 -8.41 20.69
CA ASN A 341 30.30 -7.01 21.07
C ASN A 341 29.00 -6.64 21.78
N ASN A 342 29.07 -5.80 22.81
CA ASN A 342 27.89 -5.32 23.55
C ASN A 342 27.30 -4.03 22.94
N LEU A 343 27.26 -3.95 21.61
CA LEU A 343 26.77 -2.77 20.90
C LEU A 343 25.24 -2.70 20.91
N ILE A 344 24.72 -1.48 21.05
CA ILE A 344 23.28 -1.24 20.93
C ILE A 344 22.90 -1.26 19.45
N ILE A 345 21.97 -2.16 19.10
CA ILE A 345 21.38 -2.27 17.76
C ILE A 345 19.96 -1.74 17.82
N TYR A 346 19.72 -0.65 17.09
CA TYR A 346 18.41 -0.01 16.95
C TYR A 346 17.68 -0.59 15.73
N ASP A 347 16.46 -1.05 15.95
CA ASP A 347 15.59 -1.50 14.86
C ASP A 347 14.83 -0.31 14.25
N LEU A 348 15.23 0.08 13.03
CA LEU A 348 14.51 1.07 12.22
C LEU A 348 13.63 0.38 11.14
N GLY A 349 13.63 -0.95 11.10
CA GLY A 349 12.96 -1.74 10.10
C GLY A 349 11.44 -1.75 10.22
N LEU A 350 10.80 -2.25 9.16
CA LEU A 350 9.38 -2.47 9.15
C LEU A 350 9.07 -3.83 9.80
N LEU A 351 8.38 -3.81 10.93
CA LEU A 351 7.84 -4.99 11.60
C LEU A 351 6.37 -5.25 11.20
N PRO A 352 5.88 -6.49 11.30
CA PRO A 352 4.47 -6.79 11.00
C PRO A 352 3.48 -5.99 11.87
N ARG A 353 3.80 -5.68 13.15
CA ARG A 353 3.00 -4.75 13.97
C ARG A 353 2.77 -3.37 13.33
N HIS A 354 3.74 -2.85 12.58
CA HIS A 354 3.60 -1.58 11.85
C HIS A 354 2.65 -1.72 10.65
N VAL A 355 2.59 -2.90 10.04
CA VAL A 355 1.64 -3.23 8.97
C VAL A 355 0.22 -3.29 9.53
N PHE A 356 0.02 -3.93 10.69
CA PHE A 356 -1.29 -4.08 11.33
C PHE A 356 -1.88 -2.74 11.77
N ALA A 357 -1.03 -1.84 12.29
CA ALA A 357 -1.43 -0.49 12.68
C ALA A 357 -1.68 0.43 11.47
N SER A 358 -1.06 0.13 10.32
CA SER A 358 -1.11 0.98 9.14
C SER A 358 -2.36 0.77 8.31
N LYS A 359 -2.75 1.86 7.64
CA LYS A 359 -4.00 1.94 6.91
C LYS A 359 -3.90 1.61 5.42
N ASN A 360 -2.70 1.72 4.85
CA ASN A 360 -2.47 1.79 3.40
C ASN A 360 -1.21 1.03 2.96
N MET A 361 -0.82 -0.05 3.66
CA MET A 361 0.32 -0.86 3.23
C MET A 361 -0.01 -1.70 2.00
N TRP A 362 1.02 -1.95 1.19
CA TRP A 362 0.97 -2.89 0.08
C TRP A 362 1.56 -4.21 0.53
N ILE A 363 0.69 -5.18 0.77
CA ILE A 363 0.96 -6.48 1.35
C ILE A 363 0.96 -7.50 0.24
N LEU A 364 2.06 -8.24 0.13
CA LEU A 364 2.18 -9.35 -0.80
C LEU A 364 2.09 -10.66 -0.04
N LYS A 365 1.89 -11.74 -0.79
CA LYS A 365 1.92 -13.12 -0.29
C LYS A 365 2.70 -13.99 -1.26
N SER A 366 3.58 -14.84 -0.74
CA SER A 366 4.29 -15.84 -1.55
C SER A 366 4.58 -17.10 -0.74
N ASP A 367 4.70 -18.23 -1.44
CA ASP A 367 5.04 -19.51 -0.81
C ASP A 367 6.48 -19.54 -0.30
N ASP A 368 7.41 -18.88 -1.00
CA ASP A 368 8.81 -18.69 -0.55
C ASP A 368 8.88 -17.93 0.78
N SER A 369 8.10 -16.84 0.92
CA SER A 369 8.01 -16.13 2.20
C SER A 369 7.37 -17.00 3.29
N ALA A 370 6.39 -17.84 2.95
CA ALA A 370 5.77 -18.75 3.92
C ALA A 370 6.76 -19.79 4.44
N GLU A 371 7.56 -20.36 3.54
CA GLU A 371 8.60 -21.32 3.89
C GLU A 371 9.68 -20.70 4.78
N LYS A 372 10.16 -19.50 4.43
CA LYS A 372 11.11 -18.74 5.25
C LYS A 372 10.51 -18.35 6.60
N GLY A 373 9.23 -17.99 6.64
CA GLY A 373 8.49 -17.68 7.87
C GLY A 373 8.48 -18.86 8.85
N ARG A 374 8.25 -20.08 8.36
CA ARG A 374 8.30 -21.30 9.18
C ARG A 374 9.70 -21.60 9.74
N LYS A 375 10.75 -21.17 9.03
CA LYS A 375 12.16 -21.37 9.38
C LYS A 375 12.75 -20.27 10.27
N ILE A 376 11.95 -19.29 10.75
CA ILE A 376 12.44 -18.25 11.67
C ILE A 376 12.99 -18.89 12.96
N PRO A 377 14.20 -18.50 13.43
CA PRO A 377 14.79 -19.04 14.66
C PRO A 377 13.93 -18.83 15.90
N ALA A 378 14.03 -19.74 16.88
CA ALA A 378 13.20 -19.73 18.08
C ALA A 378 13.37 -18.45 18.91
N GLU A 379 14.59 -17.92 18.94
CA GLU A 379 14.98 -16.69 19.64
C GLU A 379 14.24 -15.47 19.06
N VAL A 380 14.13 -15.41 17.73
CA VAL A 380 13.40 -14.34 17.02
C VAL A 380 11.90 -14.51 17.24
N LYS A 381 11.39 -15.75 17.24
CA LYS A 381 9.96 -16.02 17.48
C LYS A 381 9.48 -15.46 18.82
N GLN A 382 10.33 -15.47 19.85
CA GLN A 382 9.99 -14.90 21.17
C GLN A 382 9.82 -13.38 21.18
N THR A 383 10.41 -12.67 20.22
CA THR A 383 10.27 -11.20 20.08
C THR A 383 9.03 -10.77 19.30
N LEU A 384 8.34 -11.73 18.67
CA LEU A 384 7.17 -11.50 17.82
C LEU A 384 5.91 -11.97 18.54
N SER A 385 4.82 -11.23 18.35
CA SER A 385 3.52 -11.69 18.85
C SER A 385 2.97 -12.83 17.99
N LYS A 386 2.02 -13.59 18.55
CA LYS A 386 1.38 -14.72 17.86
C LYS A 386 0.81 -14.32 16.48
N ASP A 387 0.13 -13.18 16.40
CA ASP A 387 -0.44 -12.67 15.16
C ASP A 387 0.62 -12.33 14.11
N GLU A 388 1.80 -11.84 14.53
CA GLU A 388 2.91 -11.53 13.63
C GLU A 388 3.53 -12.81 13.07
N LEU A 389 3.68 -13.84 13.91
CA LEU A 389 4.18 -15.15 13.49
C LEU A 389 3.22 -15.83 12.50
N GLU A 390 1.93 -15.89 12.83
CA GLU A 390 0.92 -16.45 11.92
C GLU A 390 0.90 -15.71 10.57
N TRP A 391 1.09 -14.39 10.58
CA TRP A 391 1.14 -13.58 9.37
C TRP A 391 2.39 -13.90 8.51
N LEU A 392 3.57 -14.02 9.12
CA LEU A 392 4.80 -14.38 8.42
C LEU A 392 4.78 -15.85 7.91
N GLU A 393 4.32 -16.79 8.73
CA GLU A 393 4.21 -18.21 8.39
C GLU A 393 3.15 -18.49 7.31
N ALA A 394 2.12 -17.64 7.24
CA ALA A 394 1.17 -17.63 6.12
C ALA A 394 1.77 -17.05 4.83
N GLY A 395 2.99 -16.51 4.86
CA GLY A 395 3.73 -16.00 3.71
C GLY A 395 3.41 -14.56 3.34
N PHE A 396 2.80 -13.80 4.24
CA PHE A 396 2.59 -12.37 4.02
C PHE A 396 3.88 -11.59 4.27
N TYR A 397 4.09 -10.53 3.48
CA TYR A 397 5.24 -9.64 3.64
C TYR A 397 4.96 -8.24 3.07
N VAL A 398 5.75 -7.26 3.51
CA VAL A 398 5.79 -5.90 2.96
C VAL A 398 7.23 -5.49 2.76
N GLU A 399 7.54 -5.04 1.55
CA GLU A 399 8.88 -4.59 1.17
C GLU A 399 9.05 -3.08 1.35
N LEU A 400 10.26 -2.65 1.69
CA LEU A 400 10.60 -1.23 1.78
C LEU A 400 10.43 -0.52 0.43
N GLU A 401 10.69 -1.20 -0.68
CA GLU A 401 10.51 -0.64 -2.03
C GLU A 401 9.04 -0.33 -2.35
N SER A 402 8.08 -0.80 -1.55
CA SER A 402 6.69 -0.39 -1.71
C SER A 402 6.45 1.09 -1.35
N PHE A 403 7.39 1.76 -0.68
CA PHE A 403 7.34 3.18 -0.34
C PHE A 403 8.12 4.04 -1.34
N SER A 404 7.74 5.32 -1.46
CA SER A 404 8.46 6.27 -2.30
C SER A 404 9.86 6.57 -1.75
N PRO A 405 10.83 6.93 -2.62
CA PRO A 405 12.18 7.35 -2.22
C PRO A 405 12.18 8.34 -1.05
N ARG A 406 11.43 9.43 -1.20
CA ARG A 406 11.27 10.47 -0.18
C ARG A 406 10.78 9.92 1.16
N LYS A 407 9.84 8.97 1.13
CA LYS A 407 9.28 8.41 2.36
C LYS A 407 10.28 7.53 3.10
N LEU A 408 11.07 6.72 2.38
CA LEU A 408 12.11 5.90 2.99
C LEU A 408 13.20 6.77 3.62
N LEU A 409 13.75 7.72 2.88
CA LEU A 409 14.77 8.65 3.40
C LEU A 409 14.28 9.39 4.64
N GLN A 410 13.03 9.87 4.63
CA GLN A 410 12.42 10.53 5.78
C GLN A 410 12.33 9.60 7.00
N VAL A 411 11.90 8.35 6.82
CA VAL A 411 11.74 7.39 7.93
C VAL A 411 13.08 7.08 8.58
N VAL A 412 14.12 6.80 7.77
CA VAL A 412 15.46 6.51 8.29
C VAL A 412 16.03 7.72 9.02
N SER A 413 15.94 8.92 8.42
CA SER A 413 16.41 10.17 9.04
C SER A 413 15.74 10.44 10.39
N GLN A 414 14.41 10.29 10.46
CA GLN A 414 13.64 10.46 11.69
C GLN A 414 13.97 9.41 12.75
N GLY A 415 14.22 8.16 12.31
CA GLY A 415 14.66 7.08 13.19
C GLY A 415 15.98 7.41 13.87
N ILE A 416 16.98 7.83 13.09
CA ILE A 416 18.29 8.24 13.63
C ILE A 416 18.14 9.42 14.59
N ALA A 417 17.39 10.46 14.21
CA ALA A 417 17.21 11.66 15.06
C ALA A 417 16.58 11.33 16.43
N LYS A 418 15.60 10.43 16.49
CA LYS A 418 14.97 10.01 17.76
C LYS A 418 15.95 9.31 18.70
N THR A 419 16.81 8.45 18.15
CA THR A 419 17.83 7.78 18.97
C THR A 419 18.94 8.71 19.47
N GLN A 420 19.04 9.93 18.93
CA GLN A 420 19.93 10.97 19.46
C GLN A 420 19.32 11.67 20.66
N SER A 421 18.02 12.00 20.62
CA SER A 421 17.36 12.65 21.76
C SER A 421 17.32 11.77 23.00
N ASP A 422 17.17 10.46 22.83
CA ASP A 422 17.12 9.50 23.95
C ASP A 422 18.50 9.28 24.61
N SER A 423 19.60 9.70 23.96
CA SER A 423 20.96 9.64 24.53
C SER A 423 21.37 10.88 25.34
N PHE A 424 20.52 11.92 25.40
CA PHE A 424 20.76 13.15 26.18
C PHE A 424 19.69 13.37 27.28
N GLY A 425 18.89 12.34 27.60
CA GLY A 425 17.80 12.38 28.58
C GLY A 425 18.12 11.63 29.87
#